data_AF-A0A6A4WE28-F1
#
_entry.id   AF-A0A6A4WE28-F1
#
_cell.length_a   1.000
_cell.length_b   1.000
_cell.length_c   1.000
_cell.angle_alpha   90.00
_cell.angle_beta   90.00
_cell.angle_gamma   90.00
#
_symmetry.space_group_name_H-M   'P 1'
#
loop_
_entity.id
_entity.type
_entity.pdbx_description
1 polymer ?
#
loop_
_entity_poly.entity_id
_entity_poly.type
_entity_poly.pdbx_seq_one_letter_code
_entity_poly.pdbx_strand_id
1 'polypeptide(L)'
;MGPCTGPDDKLFGKFQRQWNSLDKTDVTNASDTLPGKIEGSEMLSALKARTVPVITEALVQAQPRDDYKELLQLVLLFLGETTVDEIPLKRRGAHHHARWMAKGIYALKLFLLQRQFQMTSDELRGITSVSLFVALVYSRSWALASRADLAPRVDLEFLQDLEALAREGSCSCAQAALEAMKRHLWYISETLVGLALFDQAVP
;
A
#
# COMPACT_ATOMS: atom_id res chain seq x y z
N MET A 1 -9.39 -23.92 -20.62
CA MET A 1 -9.10 -23.17 -19.38
C MET A 1 -10.22 -23.47 -18.39
N GLY A 2 -9.90 -24.09 -17.25
CA GLY A 2 -10.91 -24.45 -16.25
C GLY A 2 -11.46 -23.21 -15.53
N PRO A 3 -12.72 -23.23 -15.06
CA PRO A 3 -13.29 -22.12 -14.30
C PRO A 3 -12.54 -21.94 -12.98
N CYS A 4 -12.10 -20.73 -12.68
CA CYS A 4 -11.60 -20.38 -11.36
C CYS A 4 -12.79 -20.27 -10.39
N THR A 5 -12.96 -21.26 -9.53
CA THR A 5 -14.00 -21.35 -8.49
C THR A 5 -13.55 -20.74 -7.15
N GLY A 6 -12.67 -19.74 -7.18
CA GLY A 6 -12.40 -18.92 -6.00
C GLY A 6 -13.56 -17.95 -5.75
N PRO A 7 -13.91 -17.63 -4.50
CA PRO A 7 -14.94 -16.64 -4.24
C PRO A 7 -14.45 -15.29 -4.79
N ASP A 8 -15.07 -14.82 -5.88
CA ASP A 8 -14.86 -13.45 -6.35
C ASP A 8 -15.06 -12.49 -5.18
N ASP A 9 -14.12 -11.55 -5.04
CA ASP A 9 -14.18 -10.53 -4.00
C ASP A 9 -15.37 -9.61 -4.34
N LYS A 10 -16.54 -9.93 -3.78
CA LYS A 10 -17.85 -9.36 -4.19
C LYS A 10 -17.82 -7.83 -4.18
N LEU A 11 -17.05 -7.25 -3.25
CA LEU A 11 -16.81 -5.82 -3.15
C LEU A 11 -16.09 -5.26 -4.38
N PHE A 12 -15.00 -5.88 -4.82
CA PHE A 12 -14.25 -5.45 -6.00
C PHE A 12 -15.07 -5.65 -7.27
N GLY A 13 -15.81 -6.75 -7.38
CA GLY A 13 -16.74 -6.97 -8.49
C GLY A 13 -17.86 -5.90 -8.55
N LYS A 14 -18.42 -5.52 -7.40
CA LYS A 14 -19.40 -4.42 -7.30
C LYS A 14 -18.79 -3.09 -7.75
N PHE A 15 -17.59 -2.78 -7.27
CA PHE A 15 -16.85 -1.57 -7.63
C PHE A 15 -16.56 -1.48 -9.14
N GLN A 16 -16.12 -2.57 -9.76
CA GLN A 16 -15.89 -2.63 -11.21
C GLN A 16 -17.13 -2.35 -12.05
N ARG A 17 -18.31 -2.81 -11.59
CA ARG A 17 -19.60 -2.56 -12.26
C ARG A 17 -20.03 -1.10 -12.16
N GLN A 18 -19.80 -0.48 -11.00
CA GLN A 18 -20.16 0.92 -10.75
C GLN A 18 -19.08 1.90 -11.23
N TRP A 19 -17.93 1.42 -11.70
CA TRP A 19 -16.79 2.27 -12.09
C TRP A 19 -17.18 3.44 -13.00
N ASN A 20 -18.02 3.21 -14.02
CA ASN A 20 -18.37 4.24 -14.99
C ASN A 20 -19.24 5.37 -14.39
N SER A 21 -19.96 5.12 -13.29
CA SER A 21 -20.84 6.11 -12.66
C SER A 21 -20.15 6.97 -11.60
N LEU A 22 -18.92 6.65 -11.20
CA LEU A 22 -18.17 7.40 -10.21
C LEU A 22 -17.52 8.64 -10.85
N ASP A 23 -17.43 9.75 -10.13
CA ASP A 23 -16.56 10.87 -10.46
C ASP A 23 -15.14 10.56 -9.96
N LYS A 24 -14.14 10.67 -10.85
CA LYS A 24 -12.74 10.31 -10.57
C LYS A 24 -11.94 11.52 -10.08
N THR A 25 -12.54 12.70 -10.09
CA THR A 25 -11.94 13.94 -9.61
C THR A 25 -12.36 14.24 -8.17
N ASP A 26 -13.57 13.82 -7.77
CA ASP A 26 -14.03 13.88 -6.37
C ASP A 26 -13.47 12.72 -5.54
N VAL A 27 -12.22 12.85 -5.12
CA VAL A 27 -11.51 11.89 -4.26
C VAL A 27 -11.40 12.39 -2.83
N THR A 28 -11.30 11.45 -1.92
CA THR A 28 -11.18 11.69 -0.48
C THR A 28 -9.89 11.08 0.04
N ASN A 29 -8.93 11.92 0.44
CA ASN A 29 -7.66 11.43 0.96
C ASN A 29 -7.76 11.08 2.46
N ALA A 30 -6.74 10.40 2.98
CA ALA A 30 -6.70 9.97 4.37
C ALA A 30 -6.55 11.15 5.35
N SER A 31 -5.90 12.25 4.95
CA SER A 31 -5.86 13.48 5.75
C SER A 31 -7.25 14.12 5.89
N ASP A 32 -8.10 14.06 4.86
CA ASP A 32 -9.45 14.63 4.87
C ASP A 32 -10.46 13.84 5.71
N THR A 33 -10.33 12.51 5.75
CA THR A 33 -11.31 11.61 6.41
C THR A 33 -10.84 10.95 7.68
N LEU A 34 -9.53 10.85 7.86
CA LEU A 34 -8.93 10.43 9.10
C LEU A 34 -8.14 11.57 9.79
N PRO A 35 -8.60 12.85 9.80
CA PRO A 35 -7.91 13.90 10.53
C PRO A 35 -7.80 13.45 12.00
N GLY A 36 -6.56 13.35 12.47
CA GLY A 36 -6.23 12.81 13.79
C GLY A 36 -5.72 11.37 13.83
N LYS A 37 -5.86 10.55 12.78
CA LYS A 37 -5.16 9.24 12.73
C LYS A 37 -3.75 9.34 12.20
N ILE A 38 -3.54 9.85 10.98
CA ILE A 38 -2.17 9.91 10.42
C ILE A 38 -1.40 11.06 11.09
N GLU A 39 -1.90 12.29 11.00
CA GLU A 39 -1.22 13.47 11.56
C GLU A 39 -1.33 13.55 13.09
N GLY A 40 -2.35 12.92 13.68
CA GLY A 40 -2.51 12.85 15.14
C GLY A 40 -1.77 11.69 15.80
N SER A 41 -1.17 10.79 15.02
CA SER A 41 -0.29 9.72 15.52
C SER A 41 1.15 10.03 15.10
N GLU A 42 2.02 10.25 16.08
CA GLU A 42 3.45 10.49 15.84
C GLU A 42 4.07 9.36 15.01
N MET A 43 3.68 8.12 15.31
CA MET A 43 4.12 6.94 14.58
C MET A 43 3.68 6.99 13.10
N LEU A 44 2.39 7.22 12.82
CA LEU A 44 1.89 7.18 11.44
C LEU A 44 2.44 8.36 10.63
N SER A 45 2.62 9.50 11.27
CA SER A 45 3.31 10.65 10.70
C SER A 45 4.78 10.33 10.36
N ALA A 46 5.51 9.64 11.24
CA ALA A 46 6.87 9.19 10.97
C ALA A 46 6.94 8.19 9.81
N LEU A 47 6.00 7.24 9.73
CA LEU A 47 5.91 6.32 8.59
C LEU A 47 5.66 7.07 7.27
N LYS A 48 4.73 8.04 7.28
CA LYS A 48 4.45 8.90 6.13
C LYS A 48 5.71 9.68 5.71
N ALA A 49 6.39 10.33 6.66
CA ALA A 49 7.58 11.14 6.41
C ALA A 49 8.74 10.35 5.78
N ARG A 50 8.87 9.05 6.11
CA ARG A 50 9.86 8.17 5.47
C ARG A 50 9.39 7.60 4.13
N THR A 51 8.08 7.45 3.92
CA THR A 51 7.52 6.81 2.73
C THR A 51 7.44 7.79 1.55
N VAL A 52 6.93 9.01 1.78
CA VAL A 52 6.67 10.00 0.72
C VAL A 52 7.93 10.30 -0.12
N PRO A 53 9.13 10.56 0.45
CA PRO A 53 10.33 10.84 -0.33
C PRO A 53 10.73 9.67 -1.25
N VAL A 54 10.68 8.44 -0.72
CA VAL A 54 11.04 7.22 -1.47
C VAL A 54 10.09 7.00 -2.65
N ILE A 55 8.78 7.17 -2.43
CA ILE A 55 7.79 7.00 -3.49
C ILE A 55 7.93 8.10 -4.55
N THR A 56 8.18 9.33 -4.12
CA THR A 56 8.39 10.48 -5.01
C THR A 56 9.61 10.26 -5.91
N GLU A 57 10.74 9.82 -5.34
CA GLU A 57 11.94 9.49 -6.10
C GLU A 57 11.71 8.33 -7.07
N ALA A 58 11.03 7.27 -6.62
CA ALA A 58 10.70 6.13 -7.47
C ALA A 58 9.83 6.54 -8.68
N LEU A 59 8.93 7.52 -8.53
CA LEU A 59 8.10 8.02 -9.62
C LEU A 59 8.85 8.83 -10.67
N VAL A 60 10.02 9.39 -10.34
CA VAL A 60 10.92 10.03 -11.31
C VAL A 60 11.53 8.98 -12.24
N GLN A 61 11.73 7.76 -11.74
CA GLN A 61 12.30 6.66 -12.50
C GLN A 61 11.25 6.00 -13.42
N ALA A 62 11.71 5.45 -14.54
CA ALA A 62 10.86 4.66 -15.42
C ALA A 62 10.42 3.38 -14.71
N GLN A 63 9.11 3.24 -14.50
CA GLN A 63 8.55 2.05 -13.87
C GLN A 63 8.45 0.90 -14.89
N PRO A 64 8.83 -0.33 -14.50
CA PRO A 64 8.82 -1.47 -15.43
C PRO A 64 7.41 -1.86 -15.85
N ARG A 65 6.39 -1.46 -15.08
CA ARG A 65 4.99 -1.74 -15.34
C ARG A 65 4.09 -0.58 -14.93
N ASP A 66 3.00 -0.42 -15.67
CA ASP A 66 2.00 0.63 -15.42
C ASP A 66 1.30 0.50 -14.06
N ASP A 67 1.06 -0.72 -13.56
CA ASP A 67 0.43 -0.92 -12.26
C ASP A 67 1.35 -0.53 -11.09
N TYR A 68 2.67 -0.51 -11.30
CA TYR A 68 3.61 -0.06 -10.26
C TYR A 68 3.52 1.45 -10.15
N LYS A 69 3.58 2.14 -11.29
CA LYS A 69 3.36 3.58 -11.36
C LYS A 69 2.01 3.97 -10.73
N GLU A 70 0.95 3.25 -11.07
CA GLU A 70 -0.38 3.48 -10.49
C GLU A 70 -0.42 3.28 -8.97
N LEU A 71 0.21 2.23 -8.43
CA LEU A 71 0.31 2.03 -6.98
C LEU A 71 0.94 3.25 -6.32
N LEU A 72 2.10 3.68 -6.82
CA LEU A 72 2.86 4.78 -6.24
C LEU A 72 2.09 6.10 -6.27
N GLN A 73 1.42 6.41 -7.39
CA GLN A 73 0.57 7.58 -7.53
C GLN A 73 -0.61 7.55 -6.55
N LEU A 74 -1.28 6.41 -6.41
CA LEU A 74 -2.40 6.27 -5.48
C LEU A 74 -1.99 6.36 -4.01
N VAL A 75 -0.78 5.91 -3.67
CA VAL A 75 -0.23 6.05 -2.31
C VAL A 75 -0.04 7.52 -1.97
N LEU A 76 0.58 8.30 -2.85
CA LEU A 76 0.73 9.74 -2.64
C LEU A 76 -0.63 10.46 -2.53
N LEU A 77 -1.57 10.14 -3.43
CA LEU A 77 -2.93 10.70 -3.39
C LEU A 77 -3.67 10.33 -2.09
N PHE A 78 -3.55 9.08 -1.64
CA PHE A 78 -4.14 8.62 -0.38
C PHE A 78 -3.54 9.35 0.82
N LEU A 79 -2.23 9.60 0.82
CA LEU A 79 -1.53 10.32 1.90
C LEU A 79 -1.77 11.84 1.86
N GLY A 80 -2.52 12.35 0.89
CA GLY A 80 -2.85 13.78 0.77
C GLY A 80 -1.74 14.62 0.15
N GLU A 81 -0.81 14.01 -0.59
CA GLU A 81 0.26 14.74 -1.28
C GLU A 81 -0.26 15.34 -2.60
N THR A 82 -0.11 16.65 -2.76
CA THR A 82 -0.64 17.46 -3.88
C THR A 82 0.14 17.30 -5.19
N THR A 83 1.24 16.54 -5.20
CA THR A 83 2.06 16.29 -6.39
C THR A 83 1.38 15.41 -7.44
N VAL A 84 0.13 14.99 -7.20
CA VAL A 84 -0.61 13.96 -7.97
C VAL A 84 -1.87 14.49 -8.64
N ASP A 85 -2.23 15.76 -8.46
CA ASP A 85 -3.56 16.32 -8.78
C ASP A 85 -4.01 16.18 -10.25
N GLU A 86 -3.12 15.76 -11.15
CA GLU A 86 -3.40 15.59 -12.58
C GLU A 86 -3.53 14.12 -13.05
N ILE A 87 -3.40 13.12 -12.17
CA ILE A 87 -3.38 11.72 -12.62
C ILE A 87 -4.79 11.12 -12.63
N PRO A 88 -5.39 10.86 -13.82
CA PRO A 88 -6.71 10.27 -13.88
C PRO A 88 -6.69 8.86 -13.28
N LEU A 89 -7.58 8.62 -12.33
CA LEU A 89 -7.87 7.28 -11.82
C LEU A 89 -8.25 6.36 -12.98
N LYS A 90 -7.39 5.37 -13.29
CA LYS A 90 -7.61 4.43 -14.39
C LYS A 90 -8.60 3.33 -14.01
N ARG A 91 -9.38 2.84 -14.98
CA ARG A 91 -10.18 1.62 -14.76
C ARG A 91 -9.24 0.44 -14.59
N ARG A 92 -9.49 -0.38 -13.57
CA ARG A 92 -8.67 -1.57 -13.30
C ARG A 92 -9.16 -2.80 -14.06
N GLY A 93 -8.19 -3.60 -14.50
CA GLY A 93 -8.40 -4.94 -15.07
C GLY A 93 -8.74 -6.00 -14.01
N ALA A 94 -8.73 -7.26 -14.43
CA ALA A 94 -9.16 -8.42 -13.64
C ALA A 94 -8.47 -8.54 -12.27
N HIS A 95 -9.25 -8.87 -11.23
CA HIS A 95 -8.79 -9.09 -9.87
C HIS A 95 -8.58 -10.59 -9.61
N HIS A 96 -7.54 -11.19 -10.21
CA HIS A 96 -7.19 -12.58 -9.90
C HIS A 96 -6.49 -12.68 -8.54
N HIS A 97 -6.83 -13.71 -7.74
CA HIS A 97 -6.31 -13.88 -6.36
C HIS A 97 -4.77 -13.86 -6.25
N ALA A 98 -4.05 -14.26 -7.30
CA ALA A 98 -2.59 -14.35 -7.31
C ALA A 98 -1.85 -12.99 -7.33
N ARG A 99 -2.54 -11.86 -7.54
CA ARG A 99 -1.89 -10.53 -7.66
C ARG A 99 -2.16 -9.65 -6.45
N TRP A 100 -1.29 -9.72 -5.44
CA TRP A 100 -1.40 -8.92 -4.21
C TRP A 100 -1.48 -7.40 -4.46
N MET A 101 -0.58 -6.84 -5.27
CA MET A 101 -0.60 -5.41 -5.62
C MET A 101 -1.94 -4.96 -6.21
N ALA A 102 -2.61 -5.85 -6.94
CA ALA A 102 -3.94 -5.53 -7.43
C ALA A 102 -4.90 -5.29 -6.26
N LYS A 103 -4.91 -6.15 -5.24
CA LYS A 103 -5.75 -5.92 -4.05
C LYS A 103 -5.42 -4.60 -3.36
N GLY A 104 -4.14 -4.26 -3.23
CA GLY A 104 -3.71 -2.98 -2.66
C GLY A 104 -4.24 -1.75 -3.41
N ILE A 105 -4.12 -1.75 -4.74
CA ILE A 105 -4.68 -0.67 -5.58
C ILE A 105 -6.20 -0.60 -5.50
N TYR A 106 -6.91 -1.74 -5.42
CA TYR A 106 -8.36 -1.73 -5.23
C TYR A 106 -8.74 -1.10 -3.88
N ALA A 107 -8.01 -1.45 -2.82
CA ALA A 107 -8.23 -0.87 -1.49
C ALA A 107 -8.03 0.65 -1.50
N LEU A 108 -6.93 1.14 -2.06
CA LEU A 108 -6.67 2.58 -2.17
C LEU A 108 -7.78 3.30 -2.93
N LYS A 109 -8.22 2.77 -4.08
CA LYS A 109 -9.30 3.39 -4.87
C LYS A 109 -10.66 3.38 -4.18
N LEU A 110 -10.99 2.27 -3.51
CA LEU A 110 -12.23 2.18 -2.75
C LEU A 110 -12.25 3.18 -1.61
N PHE A 111 -11.11 3.38 -0.93
CA PHE A 111 -10.98 4.41 0.08
C PHE A 111 -11.13 5.82 -0.53
N LEU A 112 -10.40 6.10 -1.62
CA LEU A 112 -10.43 7.41 -2.28
C LEU A 112 -11.83 7.78 -2.78
N LEU A 113 -12.63 6.80 -3.22
CA LEU A 113 -13.99 7.02 -3.74
C LEU A 113 -15.08 6.65 -2.72
N GLN A 114 -14.74 6.53 -1.43
CA GLN A 114 -15.66 6.05 -0.39
C GLN A 114 -16.93 6.90 -0.22
N ARG A 115 -16.87 8.19 -0.55
CA ARG A 115 -18.05 9.09 -0.50
C ARG A 115 -19.09 8.77 -1.56
N GLN A 116 -18.65 8.22 -2.69
CA GLN A 116 -19.48 7.92 -3.85
C GLN A 116 -19.84 6.44 -3.96
N PHE A 117 -19.07 5.57 -3.30
CA PHE A 117 -19.26 4.12 -3.33
C PHE A 117 -19.71 3.58 -1.98
N GLN A 118 -20.97 3.16 -1.90
CA GLN A 118 -21.54 2.62 -0.67
C GLN A 118 -20.87 1.31 -0.24
N MET A 119 -20.20 1.38 0.92
CA MET A 119 -19.63 0.27 1.67
C MET A 119 -20.33 0.13 3.02
N THR A 120 -20.41 -1.09 3.53
CA THR A 120 -20.76 -1.32 4.94
C THR A 120 -19.66 -0.81 5.85
N SER A 121 -19.96 -0.60 7.13
CA SER A 121 -18.96 -0.19 8.13
C SER A 121 -17.80 -1.19 8.23
N ASP A 122 -18.06 -2.49 8.03
CA ASP A 122 -17.04 -3.53 8.08
C ASP A 122 -16.13 -3.50 6.85
N GLU A 123 -16.73 -3.33 5.67
CA GLU A 123 -15.97 -3.15 4.43
C GLU A 123 -15.09 -1.91 4.51
N LEU A 124 -15.63 -0.77 4.95
CA LEU A 124 -14.87 0.46 5.08
C LEU A 124 -13.71 0.31 6.08
N ARG A 125 -13.94 -0.34 7.23
CA ARG A 125 -12.86 -0.63 8.20
C ARG A 125 -11.76 -1.51 7.58
N GLY A 126 -12.15 -2.56 6.85
CA GLY A 126 -11.20 -3.44 6.16
C GLY A 126 -10.40 -2.71 5.09
N ILE A 127 -11.08 -1.93 4.23
CA ILE A 127 -10.45 -1.12 3.18
C ILE A 127 -9.52 -0.07 3.78
N THR A 128 -9.92 0.60 4.86
CA THR A 128 -9.07 1.57 5.57
C THR A 128 -7.81 0.89 6.10
N SER A 129 -7.95 -0.27 6.77
CA SER A 129 -6.81 -1.01 7.30
C SER A 129 -5.84 -1.43 6.20
N VAL A 130 -6.34 -2.02 5.11
CA VAL A 130 -5.47 -2.45 4.00
C VAL A 130 -4.81 -1.24 3.34
N SER A 131 -5.53 -0.14 3.16
CA SER A 131 -5.00 1.09 2.56
C SER A 131 -3.88 1.71 3.41
N LEU A 132 -4.03 1.74 4.74
CA LEU A 132 -2.98 2.18 5.66
C LEU A 132 -1.73 1.30 5.56
N PHE A 133 -1.89 -0.02 5.61
CA PHE A 133 -0.76 -0.95 5.42
C PHE A 133 -0.06 -0.74 4.07
N VAL A 134 -0.85 -0.63 3.00
CA VAL A 134 -0.33 -0.45 1.64
C VAL A 134 0.43 0.87 1.53
N ALA A 135 -0.15 1.96 2.01
CA ALA A 135 0.38 3.31 1.84
C ALA A 135 1.59 3.61 2.74
N LEU A 136 1.60 3.12 3.98
CA LEU A 136 2.61 3.50 4.98
C LEU A 136 3.76 2.51 5.12
N VAL A 137 3.60 1.26 4.67
CA VAL A 137 4.58 0.19 4.96
C VAL A 137 4.95 -0.60 3.71
N TYR A 138 3.96 -1.17 3.00
CA TYR A 138 4.22 -2.00 1.82
C TYR A 138 4.80 -1.23 0.64
N SER A 139 4.27 -0.04 0.33
CA SER A 139 4.68 0.76 -0.82
C SER A 139 6.16 1.14 -0.79
N ARG A 140 6.68 1.57 0.36
CA ARG A 140 8.09 1.92 0.56
C ARG A 140 9.00 0.72 0.28
N SER A 141 8.70 -0.42 0.90
CA SER A 141 9.49 -1.64 0.74
C SER A 141 9.43 -2.14 -0.70
N TRP A 142 8.25 -2.03 -1.33
CA TRP A 142 8.07 -2.35 -2.74
C TRP A 142 8.92 -1.47 -3.67
N ALA A 143 8.95 -0.16 -3.44
CA ALA A 143 9.74 0.78 -4.24
C ALA A 143 11.25 0.53 -4.15
N LEU A 144 11.71 0.00 -3.01
CA LEU A 144 13.12 -0.31 -2.76
C LEU A 144 13.51 -1.75 -3.11
N ALA A 145 12.55 -2.63 -3.44
CA ALA A 145 12.76 -4.07 -3.60
C ALA A 145 13.77 -4.45 -4.71
N SER A 146 14.04 -3.57 -5.67
CA SER A 146 15.05 -3.80 -6.71
C SER A 146 16.49 -3.53 -6.25
N ARG A 147 16.69 -2.95 -5.06
CA ARG A 147 17.99 -2.61 -4.49
C ARG A 147 18.47 -3.71 -3.54
N ALA A 148 19.20 -4.66 -4.10
CA ALA A 148 19.71 -5.81 -3.34
C ALA A 148 20.66 -5.41 -2.19
N ASP A 149 21.41 -4.33 -2.36
CA ASP A 149 22.27 -3.74 -1.34
C ASP A 149 21.48 -3.23 -0.13
N LEU A 150 20.30 -2.65 -0.35
CA LEU A 150 19.45 -2.11 0.71
C LEU A 150 18.55 -3.18 1.36
N ALA A 151 18.36 -4.33 0.69
CA ALA A 151 17.37 -5.33 1.07
C ALA A 151 17.45 -5.75 2.55
N PRO A 152 18.63 -6.09 3.13
CA PRO A 152 18.68 -6.55 4.52
C PRO A 152 18.16 -5.51 5.53
N ARG A 153 18.51 -4.24 5.34
CA ARG A 153 18.04 -3.16 6.21
C ARG A 153 16.57 -2.85 5.96
N VAL A 154 16.14 -2.78 4.70
CA VAL A 154 14.75 -2.47 4.33
C VAL A 154 13.79 -3.58 4.81
N ASP A 155 14.18 -4.84 4.71
CA ASP A 155 13.37 -5.97 5.20
C ASP A 155 13.23 -5.93 6.74
N LEU A 156 14.29 -5.55 7.45
CA LEU A 156 14.24 -5.35 8.90
C LEU A 156 13.37 -4.15 9.28
N GLU A 157 13.54 -3.01 8.61
CA GLU A 157 12.68 -1.82 8.77
C GLU A 157 11.21 -2.17 8.51
N PHE A 158 10.93 -2.94 7.46
CA PHE A 158 9.57 -3.38 7.13
C PHE A 158 8.92 -4.19 8.26
N LEU A 159 9.68 -5.08 8.90
CA LEU A 159 9.19 -5.84 10.07
C LEU A 159 8.94 -4.92 11.28
N GLN A 160 9.84 -3.98 11.54
CA GLN A 160 9.70 -3.00 12.63
C GLN A 160 8.48 -2.10 12.40
N ASP A 161 8.28 -1.65 11.17
CA ASP A 161 7.16 -0.80 10.77
C ASP A 161 5.83 -1.54 10.87
N LEU A 162 5.80 -2.81 10.45
CA LEU A 162 4.65 -3.68 10.63
C LEU A 162 4.31 -3.90 12.10
N GLU A 163 5.31 -4.12 12.94
CA GLU A 163 5.13 -4.32 14.37
C GLU A 163 4.61 -3.04 15.04
N ALA A 164 5.19 -1.88 14.71
CA ALA A 164 4.69 -0.59 15.18
C ALA A 164 3.24 -0.39 14.74
N LEU A 165 2.92 -0.68 13.48
CA LEU A 165 1.57 -0.50 12.93
C LEU A 165 0.54 -1.45 13.56
N ALA A 166 0.97 -2.65 13.94
CA ALA A 166 0.14 -3.60 14.67
C ALA A 166 -0.13 -3.11 16.11
N ARG A 167 0.88 -2.58 16.80
CA ARG A 167 0.75 -2.04 18.17
C ARG A 167 -0.14 -0.79 18.23
N GLU A 168 -0.07 0.07 17.22
CA GLU A 168 -0.89 1.28 17.12
C GLU A 168 -2.40 0.97 17.05
N GLY A 169 -2.79 -0.22 16.59
CA GLY A 169 -4.20 -0.65 16.49
C GLY A 169 -5.01 0.03 15.38
N SER A 170 -4.42 1.01 14.66
CA SER A 170 -5.06 1.69 13.53
C SER A 170 -5.27 0.80 12.29
N CYS A 171 -4.56 -0.33 12.22
CA CYS A 171 -4.56 -1.24 11.08
C CYS A 171 -4.71 -2.70 11.54
N SER A 172 -5.94 -3.23 11.49
CA SER A 172 -6.26 -4.59 11.92
C SER A 172 -5.54 -5.69 11.12
N CYS A 173 -5.17 -5.43 9.87
CA CYS A 173 -4.42 -6.39 9.06
C CYS A 173 -2.91 -6.41 9.36
N ALA A 174 -2.36 -5.45 10.11
CA ALA A 174 -0.93 -5.36 10.38
C ALA A 174 -0.43 -6.57 11.19
N GLN A 175 -1.19 -7.02 12.20
CA GLN A 175 -0.83 -8.21 12.97
C GLN A 175 -0.81 -9.47 12.08
N ALA A 176 -1.81 -9.64 11.22
CA ALA A 176 -1.87 -10.78 10.30
C ALA A 176 -0.72 -10.74 9.28
N ALA A 177 -0.35 -9.55 8.79
CA ALA A 177 0.78 -9.35 7.90
C ALA A 177 2.11 -9.68 8.60
N LEU A 178 2.30 -9.19 9.84
CA LEU A 178 3.48 -9.48 10.64
C LEU A 178 3.66 -10.98 10.88
N GLU A 179 2.59 -11.69 11.28
CA GLU A 179 2.64 -13.13 11.49
C GLU A 179 2.87 -13.91 10.19
N ALA A 180 2.41 -13.40 9.05
CA ALA A 180 2.76 -13.98 7.75
C ALA A 180 4.25 -13.81 7.45
N MET A 181 4.80 -12.60 7.65
CA MET A 181 6.21 -12.32 7.36
C MET A 181 7.16 -13.10 8.26
N LYS A 182 6.83 -13.28 9.54
CA LYS A 182 7.61 -14.12 10.48
C LYS A 182 7.77 -15.58 9.99
N ARG A 183 6.81 -16.10 9.21
CA ARG A 183 6.91 -17.44 8.60
C ARG A 183 7.78 -17.48 7.35
N HIS A 184 8.19 -16.33 6.83
CA HIS A 184 8.93 -16.19 5.58
C HIS A 184 10.33 -15.62 5.77
N LEU A 185 10.89 -15.64 6.99
CA LEU A 185 12.23 -15.12 7.30
C LEU A 185 13.39 -16.01 6.83
N TRP A 186 13.11 -17.13 6.14
CA TRP A 186 14.11 -18.10 5.69
C TRP A 186 15.14 -17.52 4.72
N TYR A 187 14.82 -16.43 4.03
CA TYR A 187 15.75 -15.75 3.12
C TYR A 187 16.72 -14.81 3.85
N ILE A 188 16.48 -14.48 5.12
CA ILE A 188 17.41 -13.69 5.93
C ILE A 188 18.53 -14.61 6.40
N SER A 189 19.51 -14.82 5.51
CA SER A 189 20.69 -15.66 5.73
C SER A 189 21.93 -14.81 5.89
N GLU A 190 22.98 -15.36 6.54
CA GLU A 190 24.28 -14.69 6.69
C GLU A 190 24.82 -14.17 5.35
N THR A 191 24.68 -14.96 4.29
CA THR A 191 25.10 -14.59 2.93
C THR A 191 24.33 -13.38 2.40
N LEU A 192 23.00 -13.35 2.54
CA LEU A 192 22.17 -12.26 2.03
C LEU A 192 22.30 -11.00 2.88
N VAL A 193 22.49 -11.15 4.19
CA VAL A 193 22.82 -10.04 5.10
C VAL A 193 24.15 -9.38 4.70
N GLY A 194 25.11 -10.13 4.14
CA GLY A 194 26.35 -9.57 3.61
C GLY A 194 26.18 -8.50 2.53
N LEU A 195 25.03 -8.45 1.84
CA LEU A 195 24.72 -7.38 0.88
C LEU A 195 24.60 -6.00 1.55
N ALA A 196 24.29 -5.97 2.85
CA ALA A 196 24.20 -4.75 3.63
C ALA A 196 25.55 -4.00 3.73
N LEU A 197 26.68 -4.67 3.49
CA LEU A 197 28.01 -4.04 3.45
C LEU A 197 28.13 -3.00 2.33
N PHE A 198 27.24 -3.02 1.34
CA PHE A 198 27.19 -2.05 0.25
C PHE A 198 26.18 -0.92 0.50
N ASP A 199 25.40 -0.99 1.59
CA ASP A 199 24.47 0.05 1.99
C ASP A 199 25.19 1.11 2.82
N GLN A 200 25.23 2.34 2.29
CA GLN A 200 25.89 3.48 2.97
C GLN A 200 25.22 3.88 4.28
N ALA A 201 23.98 3.43 4.53
CA ALA A 201 23.29 3.66 5.80
C ALA A 201 23.60 2.59 6.86
N VAL A 202 24.36 1.55 6.51
CA VAL A 202 24.80 0.49 7.44
C VAL A 202 26.25 0.79 7.85
N PRO A 203 26.54 0.94 9.15
CA PRO A 203 27.88 1.29 9.66
C PRO A 203 28.97 0.27 9.35
#